data_AF-I4HE64-F1
#
_entry.id   AF-I4HE64-F1
#
_cell.length_a   1.000
_cell.length_b   1.000
_cell.length_c   1.000
_cell.angle_alpha   90.00
_cell.angle_beta   90.00
_cell.angle_gamma   90.00
#
_symmetry.space_group_name_H-M   'P 1'
#
loop_
_entity.id
_entity.type
_entity.pdbx_description
1 polymer ?
#
loop_
_entity_poly.entity_id
_entity_poly.type
_entity_poly.pdbx_seq_one_letter_code
_entity_poly.pdbx_strand_id
1 'polypeptide(L)'
;MEKILRQRFGMEVISPSVRVSKDGKHLEIDVLAYTNGQLNTAYIVEVKSHAREESISQLKSILQRFRNFFPEHKDKKLYGILAAVHLSSELREKILQEGFYVARIHDQVFELDIPDNFQPRLY
;
A
#
# COMPACT_ATOMS: atom_id res chain seq x y z
N MET A 1 -6.32 -3.85 10.34
CA MET A 1 -5.23 -3.81 9.34
C MET A 1 -3.95 -4.50 9.84
N GLU A 2 -3.41 -4.15 11.01
CA GLU A 2 -2.14 -4.72 11.51
C GLU A 2 -2.11 -6.26 11.47
N LYS A 3 -3.18 -6.91 11.94
CA LYS A 3 -3.32 -8.37 11.91
C LYS A 3 -3.12 -8.97 10.52
N ILE A 4 -3.70 -8.37 9.46
CA ILE A 4 -3.57 -8.90 8.11
C ILE A 4 -2.15 -8.68 7.56
N LEU A 5 -1.53 -7.53 7.85
CA LEU A 5 -0.17 -7.23 7.43
C LEU A 5 0.83 -8.19 8.07
N ARG A 6 0.62 -8.56 9.34
CA ARG A 6 1.45 -9.58 10.01
C ARG A 6 1.16 -10.99 9.48
N GLN A 7 -0.10 -11.41 9.46
CA GLN A 7 -0.45 -12.82 9.25
C GLN A 7 -0.45 -13.24 7.77
N ARG A 8 -0.94 -12.38 6.86
CA ARG A 8 -1.00 -12.67 5.42
C ARG A 8 0.25 -12.22 4.69
N PHE A 9 0.81 -11.08 5.08
CA PHE A 9 1.95 -10.48 4.37
C PHE A 9 3.30 -10.69 5.08
N GLY A 10 3.33 -11.18 6.33
CA GLY A 10 4.59 -11.41 7.06
C GLY A 10 5.32 -10.14 7.46
N MET A 11 4.62 -9.01 7.61
CA MET A 11 5.23 -7.74 8.00
C MET A 11 5.61 -7.73 9.47
N GLU A 12 6.84 -7.31 9.76
CA GLU A 12 7.37 -7.23 11.13
C GLU A 12 7.25 -5.80 11.68
N VAL A 13 7.56 -4.82 10.84
CA VAL A 13 7.44 -3.39 11.15
C VAL A 13 6.18 -2.86 10.47
N ILE A 14 5.33 -2.18 11.24
CA ILE A 14 4.10 -1.55 10.78
C ILE A 14 4.03 -0.17 11.42
N SER A 15 4.16 0.86 10.59
CA SER A 15 4.22 2.26 11.01
C SER A 15 3.06 3.04 10.38
N PRO A 16 2.03 3.39 11.14
CA PRO A 16 0.98 4.29 10.67
C PRO A 16 1.47 5.74 10.63
N SER A 17 0.82 6.55 9.78
CA SER A 17 0.99 8.01 9.68
C SER A 17 2.44 8.46 9.53
N VAL A 18 3.16 7.84 8.58
CA VAL A 18 4.55 8.17 8.31
C VAL A 18 4.61 9.46 7.49
N ARG A 19 5.36 10.44 8.00
CA ARG A 19 5.60 11.72 7.34
C ARG A 19 7.10 11.96 7.25
N VAL A 20 7.57 12.37 6.09
CA VAL A 20 8.98 12.68 5.84
C VAL A 20 9.12 13.94 5.00
N SER A 21 10.09 14.77 5.39
CA SER A 21 10.45 16.01 4.70
C SER A 21 11.92 15.93 4.30
N LYS A 22 12.22 16.14 3.03
CA LYS A 22 13.57 16.07 2.47
C LYS A 22 13.71 17.03 1.31
N ASP A 23 14.74 17.88 1.33
CA ASP A 23 15.04 18.87 0.28
C ASP A 23 13.83 19.74 -0.11
N GLY A 24 13.06 20.20 0.89
CA GLY A 24 11.84 20.99 0.69
C GLY A 24 10.66 20.22 0.08
N LYS A 25 10.78 18.90 -0.11
CA LYS A 25 9.70 18.02 -0.56
C LYS A 25 9.14 17.25 0.62
N HIS A 26 7.85 16.94 0.53
CA HIS A 26 7.13 16.19 1.55
C HIS A 26 6.53 14.91 0.96
N LEU A 27 6.48 13.87 1.78
CA LEU A 27 5.78 12.63 1.51
C LEU A 27 5.05 12.19 2.78
N GLU A 28 3.77 11.88 2.63
CA GLU A 28 2.93 11.28 3.67
C GLU A 28 2.48 9.91 3.18
N ILE A 29 2.50 8.94 4.08
CA ILE A 29 2.12 7.55 3.87
C ILE A 29 1.20 7.16 5.02
N ASP A 30 -0.01 6.71 4.71
CA ASP A 30 -0.96 6.32 5.75
C ASP A 30 -0.46 5.13 6.56
N VAL A 31 0.07 4.09 5.91
CA VAL A 31 0.80 3.00 6.58
C VAL A 31 1.97 2.52 5.74
N LEU A 32 3.16 2.51 6.34
CA LEU A 32 4.34 1.82 5.83
C LEU A 32 4.49 0.51 6.62
N ALA A 33 4.51 -0.62 5.91
CA ALA A 33 4.79 -1.91 6.51
C ALA A 33 5.95 -2.59 5.80
N TYR A 34 6.88 -3.19 6.53
CA TYR A 34 8.00 -3.91 5.91
C TYR A 34 8.54 -5.04 6.80
N THR A 35 9.32 -5.91 6.17
CA THR A 35 10.18 -6.90 6.83
C THR A 35 11.53 -6.96 6.13
N ASN A 36 12.54 -7.43 6.84
CA ASN A 36 13.89 -7.67 6.34
C ASN A 36 14.07 -9.18 6.05
N GLY A 37 15.32 -9.62 5.87
CA GLY A 37 15.64 -11.05 5.73
C GLY A 37 15.12 -11.67 4.43
N GLN A 38 14.55 -12.88 4.51
CA GLN A 38 14.20 -13.66 3.34
C GLN A 38 13.10 -13.01 2.48
N LEU A 39 12.09 -12.40 3.11
CA LEU A 39 10.99 -11.78 2.38
C LEU A 39 11.39 -10.41 1.82
N ASN A 40 12.22 -9.65 2.54
CA ASN A 40 12.76 -8.33 2.17
C ASN A 40 11.78 -7.46 1.34
N THR A 41 10.61 -7.18 1.92
CA THR A 41 9.48 -6.55 1.22
C THR A 41 8.94 -5.37 2.02
N ALA A 42 8.47 -4.35 1.31
CA ALA A 42 7.75 -3.20 1.83
C ALA A 42 6.40 -3.05 1.12
N TYR A 43 5.38 -2.68 1.89
CA TYR A 43 4.04 -2.33 1.44
C TYR A 43 3.72 -0.91 1.85
N ILE A 44 3.19 -0.15 0.89
CA ILE A 44 2.57 1.16 1.13
C ILE A 44 1.06 0.96 1.10
N VAL A 45 0.39 1.28 2.20
CA VAL A 45 -1.07 1.29 2.26
C VAL A 45 -1.56 2.73 2.21
N GLU A 46 -2.43 3.02 1.26
CA GLU A 46 -3.21 4.27 1.20
C GLU A 46 -4.65 3.97 1.60
N VAL A 47 -5.21 4.75 2.53
CA VAL A 47 -6.52 4.54 3.14
C VAL A 47 -7.49 5.63 2.72
N LYS A 48 -8.64 5.25 2.17
CA LYS A 48 -9.69 6.19 1.74
C LYS A 48 -11.05 5.85 2.34
N SER A 49 -11.77 6.87 2.81
CA SER A 49 -13.19 6.68 3.12
C SER A 49 -13.99 6.40 1.84
N HIS A 50 -13.69 7.14 0.76
CA HIS A 50 -14.27 6.95 -0.57
C HIS A 50 -13.14 6.92 -1.59
N ALA A 51 -12.89 5.76 -2.18
CA ALA A 51 -11.89 5.63 -3.22
C ALA A 51 -12.36 6.31 -4.51
N ARG A 52 -11.42 6.97 -5.19
CA ARG A 52 -11.60 7.58 -6.51
C ARG A 52 -10.41 7.27 -7.40
N GLU A 53 -10.49 7.57 -8.69
CA GLU A 53 -9.36 7.36 -9.61
C GLU A 53 -8.11 8.12 -9.18
N GLU A 54 -8.25 9.31 -8.59
CA GLU A 54 -7.12 10.08 -8.06
C GLU A 54 -6.39 9.34 -6.93
N SER A 55 -7.07 8.43 -6.22
CA SER A 55 -6.46 7.60 -5.17
C SER A 55 -5.45 6.62 -5.75
N ILE A 56 -5.70 6.10 -6.96
CA ILE A 56 -4.76 5.24 -7.69
C ILE A 56 -3.52 6.06 -8.06
N SER A 57 -3.73 7.24 -8.65
CA SER A 57 -2.66 8.16 -9.05
C SER A 57 -1.81 8.60 -7.84
N GLN A 58 -2.45 8.84 -6.70
CA GLN A 58 -1.77 9.19 -5.45
C GLN A 58 -0.87 8.05 -4.97
N LEU A 59 -1.40 6.83 -4.84
CA LEU A 59 -0.62 5.67 -4.40
C LEU A 59 0.56 5.39 -5.36
N LYS A 60 0.32 5.48 -6.67
CA LYS A 60 1.37 5.36 -7.69
C LYS A 60 2.49 6.39 -7.51
N SER A 61 2.14 7.65 -7.26
CA SER A 61 3.10 8.72 -7.01
C SER A 61 3.92 8.49 -5.73
N ILE A 62 3.28 7.99 -4.66
CA ILE A 62 3.97 7.62 -3.42
C ILE A 62 4.99 6.52 -3.69
N LEU A 63 4.58 5.43 -4.35
CA LEU A 63 5.47 4.30 -4.66
C LEU A 63 6.67 4.72 -5.53
N GLN A 64 6.44 5.52 -6.57
CA GLN A 64 7.51 6.02 -7.44
C GLN A 64 8.54 6.90 -6.71
N ARG A 65 8.10 7.63 -5.68
CA ARG A 65 8.96 8.54 -4.92
C ARG A 65 9.56 7.89 -3.68
N PHE A 66 9.01 6.76 -3.22
CA PHE A 66 9.32 6.13 -1.94
C PHE A 66 10.82 5.98 -1.70
N ARG A 67 11.55 5.35 -2.63
CA ARG A 67 13.00 5.10 -2.47
C ARG A 67 13.86 6.36 -2.43
N ASN A 68 13.37 7.49 -2.94
CA ASN A 68 14.09 8.77 -2.82
C ASN A 68 14.04 9.32 -1.38
N PHE A 69 12.92 9.08 -0.70
CA PHE A 69 12.71 9.46 0.69
C PHE A 69 13.26 8.42 1.68
N PHE A 70 13.18 7.13 1.33
CA PHE A 70 13.61 6.00 2.15
C PHE A 70 14.65 5.13 1.41
N PRO A 71 15.87 5.65 1.17
CA PRO A 71 16.92 4.91 0.45
C PRO A 71 17.34 3.61 1.14
N GLU A 72 17.15 3.47 2.44
CA GLU A 72 17.34 2.25 3.23
C GLU A 72 16.47 1.08 2.78
N HIS A 73 15.42 1.35 1.98
CA HIS A 73 14.51 0.35 1.44
C HIS A 73 14.73 0.08 -0.05
N LYS A 74 15.84 0.55 -0.65
CA LYS A 74 16.09 0.46 -2.09
C LYS A 74 16.03 -0.98 -2.64
N ASP A 75 16.52 -1.96 -1.88
CA ASP A 75 16.62 -3.35 -2.31
C ASP A 75 15.38 -4.18 -1.94
N LYS A 76 14.38 -3.55 -1.31
CA LYS A 76 13.12 -4.22 -0.96
C LYS A 76 12.23 -4.34 -2.17
N LYS A 77 11.51 -5.45 -2.23
CA LYS A 77 10.32 -5.52 -3.08
C LYS A 77 9.30 -4.51 -2.57
N LEU A 78 8.74 -3.69 -3.45
CA LEU A 78 7.81 -2.63 -3.07
C LEU A 78 6.45 -2.84 -3.75
N TYR A 79 5.39 -2.87 -2.95
CA TYR A 79 4.02 -3.08 -3.42
C TYR A 79 3.08 -2.04 -2.83
N GLY A 80 1.99 -1.75 -3.54
CA GLY A 80 0.90 -0.87 -3.10
C GLY A 80 -0.33 -1.64 -2.67
N ILE A 81 -0.99 -1.15 -1.61
CA ILE A 81 -2.33 -1.57 -1.18
C ILE A 81 -3.22 -0.33 -1.14
N LEU A 82 -4.33 -0.34 -1.88
CA LEU A 82 -5.37 0.68 -1.74
C LEU A 82 -6.50 0.11 -0.89
N ALA A 83 -6.69 0.70 0.29
CA ALA A 83 -7.72 0.32 1.23
C ALA A 83 -8.87 1.32 1.23
N ALA A 84 -10.11 0.84 1.17
CA ALA A 84 -11.26 1.75 1.15
C ALA A 84 -12.48 1.23 1.91
N VAL A 85 -13.24 2.16 2.51
CA VAL A 85 -14.58 1.86 3.08
C VAL A 85 -15.59 1.75 1.93
N HIS A 86 -15.66 2.76 1.07
CA HIS A 86 -16.50 2.77 -0.12
C HIS A 86 -15.65 2.64 -1.40
N LEU A 87 -15.93 1.58 -2.17
CA LEU A 87 -15.26 1.24 -3.41
C LEU A 87 -16.25 0.62 -4.41
N SER A 88 -16.36 1.21 -5.60
CA SER A 88 -17.16 0.64 -6.69
C SER A 88 -16.44 -0.54 -7.36
N SER A 89 -17.19 -1.42 -7.99
CA SER A 89 -16.63 -2.56 -8.72
C SER A 89 -15.76 -2.11 -9.90
N GLU A 90 -16.14 -1.06 -10.63
CA GLU A 90 -15.31 -0.58 -11.74
C GLU A 90 -13.96 -0.04 -11.25
N LEU A 91 -13.97 0.71 -10.15
CA LEU A 91 -12.74 1.26 -9.59
C LEU A 91 -11.86 0.15 -9.00
N ARG A 92 -12.46 -0.86 -8.35
CA ARG A 92 -11.75 -2.06 -7.89
C ARG A 92 -10.95 -2.70 -9.03
N GLU A 93 -11.59 -2.93 -10.18
CA GLU A 93 -10.90 -3.53 -11.33
C GLU A 93 -9.74 -2.65 -11.83
N LYS A 94 -9.91 -1.32 -11.87
CA LYS A 94 -8.84 -0.40 -12.24
C LYS A 94 -7.65 -0.46 -11.28
N ILE A 95 -7.90 -0.59 -9.97
CA ILE A 95 -6.85 -0.73 -8.95
C ILE A 95 -6.06 -2.03 -9.19
N LEU A 96 -6.76 -3.15 -9.43
CA LEU A 96 -6.13 -4.43 -9.70
C LEU A 96 -5.33 -4.40 -11.02
N GLN A 97 -5.84 -3.74 -12.06
CA GLN A 97 -5.15 -3.60 -13.35
C GLN A 97 -3.84 -2.80 -13.24
N GLU A 98 -3.76 -1.82 -12.33
CA GLU A 98 -2.51 -1.12 -12.02
C GLU A 98 -1.53 -1.99 -11.19
N GLY A 99 -1.97 -3.17 -10.75
CA GLY A 99 -1.20 -4.13 -9.97
C GLY A 99 -1.14 -3.79 -8.49
N PHE A 100 -2.08 -2.99 -7.98
CA PHE A 100 -2.23 -2.73 -6.56
C PHE A 100 -3.14 -3.76 -5.91
N TYR A 101 -2.80 -4.19 -4.69
CA TYR A 101 -3.75 -4.92 -3.86
C TYR A 101 -4.93 -4.01 -3.53
N VAL A 102 -6.13 -4.58 -3.51
CA VAL A 102 -7.31 -3.92 -2.98
C VAL A 102 -7.62 -4.49 -1.61
N ALA A 103 -7.96 -3.62 -0.67
CA ALA A 103 -8.55 -4.02 0.58
C ALA A 103 -9.82 -3.22 0.88
N ARG A 104 -10.79 -3.88 1.50
CA ARG A 104 -12.00 -3.24 1.98
C ARG A 104 -11.98 -3.10 3.50
N ILE A 105 -12.58 -2.01 3.97
CA ILE A 105 -12.70 -1.69 5.38
C ILE A 105 -14.18 -1.71 5.75
N HIS A 106 -14.59 -2.62 6.62
CA HIS A 106 -15.96 -2.73 7.12
C HIS A 106 -15.91 -3.08 8.60
N ASP A 107 -16.67 -2.39 9.45
CA ASP A 107 -16.72 -2.66 10.91
C ASP A 107 -15.33 -2.81 11.56
N GLN A 108 -14.37 -1.97 11.15
CA GLN A 108 -12.96 -2.01 11.59
C GLN A 108 -12.15 -3.25 11.13
N VAL A 109 -12.77 -4.16 10.39
CA VAL A 109 -12.12 -5.29 9.72
C VAL A 109 -11.48 -4.81 8.43
N PHE A 110 -10.33 -5.40 8.11
CA PHE A 110 -9.59 -5.15 6.89
C PHE A 110 -9.44 -6.46 6.14
N GLU A 111 -10.00 -6.53 4.94
CA GLU A 111 -10.06 -7.75 4.13
C GLU A 111 -9.50 -7.49 2.74
N LEU A 112 -8.75 -8.46 2.20
CA LEU A 112 -8.25 -8.38 0.82
C LEU A 112 -9.37 -8.70 -0.16
N ASP A 113 -9.55 -7.83 -1.14
CA ASP A 113 -10.55 -7.97 -2.19
C ASP A 113 -9.85 -8.13 -3.54
N ILE A 114 -9.17 -9.27 -3.69
CA ILE A 114 -8.37 -9.63 -4.86
C ILE A 114 -8.77 -11.03 -5.35
N PRO A 115 -8.66 -11.34 -6.66
CA PRO A 115 -8.84 -12.70 -7.15
C PRO A 115 -7.65 -13.60 -6.73
N ASP A 116 -7.88 -14.91 -6.66
CA ASP A 116 -6.87 -15.90 -6.21
C ASP A 116 -5.57 -15.89 -7.05
N ASN A 117 -5.67 -15.56 -8.33
CA ASN A 117 -4.55 -15.51 -9.26
C ASN A 117 -3.93 -14.11 -9.41
N PHE A 118 -4.29 -13.15 -8.56
CA PHE A 118 -3.78 -11.79 -8.62
C PHE A 118 -2.25 -11.74 -8.53
N GLN A 119 -1.62 -10.98 -9.44
CA GLN A 119 -0.18 -10.73 -9.43
C GLN A 119 0.08 -9.23 -9.19
N PRO A 120 0.65 -8.85 -8.03
CA PRO A 120 0.91 -7.45 -7.74
C PRO A 120 2.07 -6.92 -8.57
N ARG A 121 2.02 -5.62 -8.89
CA ARG A 121 3.10 -4.94 -9.58
C ARG A 121 4.20 -4.56 -8.59
N LEU A 122 5.42 -4.93 -8.93
CA LEU A 122 6.63 -4.50 -8.25
C LEU A 122 7.01 -3.07 -8.70
N TYR A 123 7.25 -2.17 -7.73
CA TYR A 123 7.70 -0.79 -7.96
C TYR A 123 9.17 -0.59 -7.58
#